data_AF-A0A2D8ES64-F1
#
_entry.id   AF-A0A2D8ES64-F1
#
_cell.length_a   1.000
_cell.length_b   1.000
_cell.length_c   1.000
_cell.angle_alpha   90.00
_cell.angle_beta   90.00
_cell.angle_gamma   90.00
#
_symmetry.space_group_name_H-M   'P 1'
#
loop_
_entity.id
_entity.type
_entity.pdbx_description
1 polymer ?
#
loop_
_entity_poly.entity_id
_entity_poly.type
_entity_poly.pdbx_seq_one_letter_code
_entity_poly.pdbx_strand_id
1 'polypeptide(L)'
;MSKFSDKLTKKQKEKLALEAMIEFGDRAIYEVRKGTRGMGLFAYADTKEDSSILRNLIPMSWKGLYTIVIYTDLPEEYEDEDLYDPY
;
A
#
# COMPACT_ATOMS: atom_id res chain seq x y z
N MET A 1 22.30 2.31 19.79
CA MET A 1 21.82 1.92 18.45
C MET A 1 20.74 0.86 18.62
N SER A 2 19.50 1.19 18.28
CA SER A 2 18.32 0.40 18.62
C SER A 2 18.21 -0.86 17.75
N LYS A 3 18.21 -2.04 18.39
CA LYS A 3 17.96 -3.34 17.76
C LYS A 3 16.47 -3.51 17.49
N PHE A 4 15.90 -2.81 16.53
CA PHE A 4 14.60 -3.22 15.99
C PHE A 4 14.86 -4.29 14.92
N SER A 5 14.41 -5.50 15.24
CA SER A 5 14.44 -6.68 14.38
C SER A 5 13.96 -6.33 12.97
N ASP A 6 14.82 -6.55 12.00
CA ASP A 6 14.60 -6.44 10.55
C ASP A 6 13.58 -7.47 10.02
N LYS A 7 12.81 -8.12 10.91
CA LYS A 7 11.92 -9.24 10.62
C LYS A 7 10.64 -9.15 11.46
N LEU A 8 9.59 -8.61 10.85
CA LEU A 8 8.22 -8.89 11.25
C LEU A 8 7.77 -10.22 10.64
N THR A 9 7.09 -11.04 11.43
CA THR A 9 6.42 -12.26 10.94
C THR A 9 5.25 -11.88 10.01
N LYS A 10 4.80 -12.84 9.18
CA LYS A 10 3.64 -12.64 8.30
C LYS A 10 2.40 -12.15 9.07
N LYS A 11 2.07 -12.81 10.18
CA LYS A 11 0.94 -12.43 11.05
C LYS A 11 1.05 -11.01 11.62
N GLN A 12 2.26 -10.58 12.00
CA GLN A 12 2.47 -9.22 12.51
C GLN A 12 2.28 -8.17 11.41
N LYS A 13 2.73 -8.47 10.19
CA LYS A 13 2.52 -7.60 9.03
C LYS A 13 1.04 -7.47 8.68
N GLU A 14 0.33 -8.60 8.61
CA GLU A 14 -1.13 -8.64 8.35
C GLU A 14 -1.90 -7.86 9.42
N LYS A 15 -1.55 -8.05 10.70
CA LYS A 15 -2.15 -7.28 11.80
C LYS A 15 -1.93 -5.78 11.63
N LEU A 16 -0.71 -5.35 11.31
CA LEU A 16 -0.39 -3.93 11.12
C LEU A 16 -1.10 -3.35 9.89
N ALA A 17 -1.20 -4.11 8.79
CA ALA A 17 -1.96 -3.70 7.63
C ALA A 17 -3.46 -3.52 7.95
N LEU A 18 -4.05 -4.44 8.72
CA LEU A 18 -5.44 -4.33 9.17
C LEU A 18 -5.64 -3.13 10.09
N GLU A 19 -4.72 -2.89 11.03
CA GLU A 19 -4.76 -1.71 11.89
C GLU A 19 -4.66 -0.40 11.09
N ALA A 20 -3.85 -0.36 10.03
CA ALA A 20 -3.77 0.79 9.14
C ALA A 20 -5.08 1.03 8.38
N MET A 21 -5.74 -0.03 7.90
CA MET A 21 -7.04 0.07 7.24
C MET A 21 -8.13 0.61 8.17
N ILE A 22 -8.13 0.18 9.44
CA ILE A 22 -9.07 0.69 10.46
C ILE A 22 -8.82 2.17 10.75
N GLU A 23 -7.55 2.60 10.79
CA GLU A 23 -7.16 3.96 11.18
C GLU A 23 -7.28 4.98 10.04
N PHE A 24 -6.93 4.58 8.81
CA PHE A 24 -6.83 5.47 7.65
C PHE A 24 -7.93 5.26 6.59
N GLY A 25 -8.78 4.26 6.79
CA GLY A 25 -9.90 3.96 5.91
C GLY A 25 -9.54 3.02 4.77
N ASP A 26 -10.56 2.66 3.98
CA ASP A 26 -10.55 1.64 2.93
C ASP A 26 -10.18 2.16 1.53
N ARG A 27 -9.76 3.43 1.42
CA ARG A 27 -9.33 4.08 0.17
C ARG A 27 -8.01 3.56 -0.42
N ALA A 28 -7.42 2.56 0.20
CA ALA A 28 -6.17 1.96 -0.23
C ALA A 28 -6.04 0.52 0.27
N ILE A 29 -5.24 -0.24 -0.46
CA ILE A 29 -4.70 -1.50 0.02
C ILE A 29 -3.44 -1.21 0.85
N TYR A 30 -3.35 -1.77 2.05
CA TYR A 30 -2.22 -1.58 2.95
C TYR A 30 -1.32 -2.81 2.99
N GLU A 31 -0.01 -2.59 2.87
CA GLU A 31 1.00 -3.63 2.93
C GLU A 31 2.16 -3.22 3.84
N VAL A 32 2.56 -4.11 4.75
CA VAL A 32 3.79 -3.92 5.54
C VAL A 32 4.91 -4.76 4.94
N ARG A 33 5.88 -4.09 4.32
CA ARG A 33 7.01 -4.76 3.64
C ARG A 33 8.34 -4.07 3.87
N LYS A 34 9.42 -4.77 3.51
CA LYS A 34 10.78 -4.23 3.54
C LYS A 34 11.01 -3.39 2.28
N GLY A 35 11.28 -2.11 2.46
CA GLY A 35 11.87 -1.27 1.42
C GLY A 35 13.33 -0.93 1.71
N THR A 36 13.84 0.08 1.01
CA THR A 36 15.25 0.49 1.08
C THR A 36 15.65 1.07 2.44
N ARG A 37 14.70 1.64 3.19
CA ARG A 37 14.91 2.23 4.53
C ARG A 37 14.52 1.31 5.69
N GLY A 38 14.28 0.02 5.42
CA GLY A 38 13.82 -0.95 6.42
C GLY A 38 12.35 -1.30 6.23
N MET A 39 11.64 -1.54 7.34
CA MET A 39 10.22 -1.92 7.29
C MET A 39 9.32 -0.68 7.18
N GLY A 40 8.36 -0.72 6.26
CA GLY A 40 7.46 0.40 6.00
C GLY A 40 6.03 -0.06 5.76
N LEU A 41 5.09 0.86 5.96
CA LEU A 41 3.69 0.76 5.56
C LEU A 41 3.54 1.38 4.17
N PHE A 42 3.04 0.60 3.24
CA PHE A 42 2.76 1.02 1.88
C PHE A 42 1.24 1.05 1.70
N ALA A 43 0.70 2.21 1.34
CA ALA A 43 -0.71 2.39 1.01
C ALA A 43 -0.82 2.58 -0.51
N TYR A 44 -1.49 1.66 -1.18
CA TYR A 44 -1.76 1.71 -2.62
C TYR A 44 -3.15 2.27 -2.83
N ALA A 45 -3.21 3.54 -3.24
CA ALA A 45 -4.46 4.23 -3.49
C ALA A 45 -4.98 3.90 -4.90
N ASP A 46 -6.30 3.73 -5.01
CA ASP A 46 -6.95 3.41 -6.29
C ASP A 46 -6.97 4.62 -7.22
N THR A 47 -7.18 5.82 -6.68
CA THR A 47 -7.25 7.05 -7.47
C THR A 47 -6.19 8.07 -7.06
N LYS A 48 -5.88 8.98 -7.99
CA LYS A 48 -5.01 10.13 -7.71
C LYS A 48 -5.56 10.98 -6.57
N GLU A 49 -6.88 11.17 -6.52
CA GLU A 49 -7.56 11.93 -5.47
C GLU A 49 -7.38 11.26 -4.10
N ASP A 50 -7.64 9.95 -4.01
CA ASP A 50 -7.42 9.17 -2.79
C ASP A 50 -5.97 9.23 -2.33
N SER A 51 -5.01 9.16 -3.27
CA SER A 51 -3.59 9.30 -2.95
C SER A 51 -3.26 10.65 -2.32
N SER A 52 -3.94 11.72 -2.74
CA SER A 52 -3.75 13.06 -2.19
C SER A 52 -4.36 13.17 -0.79
N ILE A 53 -5.55 12.59 -0.59
CA ILE A 53 -6.20 12.52 0.72
C ILE A 53 -5.34 11.72 1.71
N LEU A 54 -4.89 10.54 1.31
CA LEU A 54 -4.08 9.64 2.14
C LEU A 54 -2.72 10.25 2.49
N ARG A 55 -2.07 11.01 1.59
CA ARG A 55 -0.81 11.72 1.91
C ARG A 55 -0.98 12.79 2.98
N ASN A 56 -2.15 13.42 3.05
CA ASN A 56 -2.46 14.40 4.09
C ASN A 56 -2.90 13.74 5.41
N LEU A 57 -3.52 12.55 5.31
CA LEU A 57 -4.03 11.81 6.46
C LEU A 57 -2.96 10.98 7.18
N ILE A 58 -2.14 10.26 6.42
CA ILE A 58 -1.17 9.30 6.95
C ILE A 58 0.12 10.03 7.34
N PRO A 59 0.57 9.95 8.61
CA PRO A 59 1.82 10.58 9.03
C PRO A 59 3.02 9.89 8.36
N MET A 60 4.13 10.63 8.15
CA MET A 60 5.37 10.09 7.55
C MET A 60 5.96 8.87 8.29
N SER A 61 5.61 8.70 9.57
CA SER A 61 5.92 7.52 10.36
C SER A 61 4.72 7.09 11.20
N TRP A 62 4.42 5.80 11.21
CA TRP A 62 3.31 5.21 11.94
C TRP A 62 3.74 3.90 12.60
N LYS A 63 3.56 3.78 13.93
CA LYS A 63 3.97 2.60 14.73
C LYS A 63 5.41 2.11 14.47
N GLY A 64 6.32 3.06 14.22
CA GLY A 64 7.73 2.76 13.92
C GLY A 64 8.01 2.31 12.48
N LEU A 65 7.00 2.29 11.61
CA LEU A 65 7.14 2.12 10.17
C LEU A 65 7.21 3.49 9.49
N TYR A 66 8.09 3.66 8.51
CA TYR A 66 7.91 4.78 7.58
C TYR A 66 6.72 4.50 6.67
N THR A 67 6.05 5.54 6.19
CA THR A 67 4.87 5.39 5.35
C THR A 67 5.16 5.85 3.93
N ILE A 68 4.58 5.15 2.94
CA ILE A 68 4.63 5.54 1.52
C ILE A 68 3.23 5.38 0.94
N VAL A 69 2.72 6.44 0.32
CA VAL A 69 1.47 6.43 -0.44
C VAL A 69 1.80 6.36 -1.93
N ILE A 70 1.39 5.27 -2.56
CA ILE A 70 1.60 4.98 -3.97
C ILE A 70 0.28 5.12 -4.69
N TYR A 71 0.30 5.85 -5.80
CA TYR A 71 -0.73 5.80 -6.82
C TYR A 71 -0.01 5.50 -8.12
N THR A 72 -0.46 4.46 -8.79
CA THR A 72 -0.02 4.12 -10.12
C THR A 72 -1.27 4.12 -10.98
N ASP A 73 -1.31 4.95 -12.02
CA ASP A 73 -2.16 4.66 -13.17
C ASP A 73 -1.61 3.37 -13.77
N LEU A 74 -2.08 2.23 -13.24
CA LEU A 74 -1.93 0.99 -13.98
C LEU A 74 -2.77 1.21 -15.24
N PRO A 75 -2.19 1.11 -16.44
CA PRO A 75 -2.99 1.12 -17.65
C PRO A 75 -4.05 0.03 -17.46
N GLU A 76 -5.33 0.38 -17.63
CA GLU A 76 -6.42 -0.60 -17.64
C GLU A 76 -5.94 -1.75 -18.53
N GLU A 77 -5.91 -2.97 -17.98
CA GLU A 77 -5.67 -4.15 -18.81
C GLU A 77 -6.69 -4.05 -19.94
N TYR A 78 -6.22 -3.85 -21.17
CA TYR A 78 -7.06 -4.02 -22.33
C TYR A 78 -7.55 -5.47 -22.23
N GLU A 79 -8.78 -5.67 -21.75
CA GLU A 79 -9.50 -6.89 -22.05
C GLU A 79 -9.50 -6.95 -23.58
N ASP A 80 -8.78 -7.91 -24.16
CA ASP A 80 -8.81 -8.20 -25.59
C ASP A 80 -10.23 -8.70 -25.96
N GLU A 81 -11.24 -7.84 -25.81
CA GLU A 81 -12.53 -7.95 -26.49
C GLU A 81 -12.30 -7.59 -27.94
N ASP A 82 -11.75 -8.54 -28.71
CA ASP A 82 -12.04 -8.72 -30.15
C ASP A 82 -11.09 -9.75 -30.75
N LEU A 83 -11.25 -11.03 -30.37
CA LEU A 83 -11.00 -12.11 -31.33
C LEU A 83 -12.32 -12.52 -31.97
N TYR A 84 -12.91 -11.61 -32.74
CA TYR A 84 -13.90 -11.98 -33.74
C TYR A 84 -13.18 -12.66 -34.91
N ASP A 85 -13.36 -13.97 -35.04
CA ASP A 85 -12.91 -14.75 -36.20
C ASP A 85 -14.09 -14.99 -37.17
N PRO A 86 -14.21 -14.20 -38.27
CA PRO A 86 -15.24 -14.41 -39.27
C PRO A 86 -14.88 -15.40 -40.40
N TYR A 87 -13.88 -16.26 -40.26
CA TYR A 87 -13.48 -17.18 -41.34
C TYR A 87 -13.59 -18.67 -41.01
#